data_AF-A0A8K0XIX1-F1
#
_entry.id   AF-A0A8K0XIX1-F1
#
_cell.length_a   1.000
_cell.length_b   1.000
_cell.length_c   1.000
_cell.angle_alpha   90.00
_cell.angle_beta   90.00
_cell.angle_gamma   90.00
#
_symmetry.space_group_name_H-M   'P 1'
#
loop_
_entity.id
_entity.type
_entity.pdbx_description
1 polymer ?
#
loop_
_entity_poly.entity_id
_entity_poly.type
_entity_poly.pdbx_seq_one_letter_code
_entity_poly.pdbx_strand_id
1 'polypeptide(L)'
;LIKKDKITFVISPLKALEDDHIQQFHGMGLAAVAVNADTYDAALHKELLCYKYQIMYVSPKMLIKNKKFNSSLVCSPEYSKWVLDWVIDEAHYIS
;
A
#
# COMPACT_ATOMS: atom_id res chain seq x y z
N LEU A 1 10.89 3.21 12.07
CA LEU A 1 10.37 2.31 13.12
C LEU A 1 8.97 1.87 12.71
N ILE A 2 8.81 0.66 12.19
CA ILE A 2 7.51 0.15 11.74
C ILE A 2 6.73 -0.27 13.00
N LYS A 3 5.63 0.42 13.31
CA LYS A 3 4.72 0.04 14.40
C LYS A 3 3.78 -1.05 13.91
N LYS A 4 3.66 -2.13 14.67
CA LYS A 4 2.87 -3.31 14.25
C LYS A 4 1.38 -3.04 14.06
N ASP A 5 0.84 -1.97 14.63
CA ASP A 5 -0.59 -1.64 14.57
C ASP A 5 -0.88 -0.46 13.64
N LYS A 6 0.08 -0.10 12.78
CA LYS A 6 -0.04 1.01 11.86
C LYS A 6 0.34 0.59 10.45
N ILE A 7 -0.10 1.39 9.49
CA ILE A 7 0.06 1.12 8.08
C ILE A 7 1.07 2.09 7.47
N THR A 8 2.02 1.57 6.71
CA THR A 8 2.91 2.34 5.85
C THR A 8 2.54 2.11 4.40
N PHE A 9 2.36 3.21 3.66
CA PHE A 9 2.23 3.18 2.21
C PHE A 9 3.61 3.28 1.58
N VAL A 10 3.89 2.43 0.61
CA VAL A 10 5.09 2.52 -0.24
C VAL A 10 4.62 2.72 -1.67
N ILE A 11 4.96 3.86 -2.27
CA ILE A 11 4.57 4.20 -3.63
C ILE A 11 5.75 3.90 -4.56
N SER A 12 5.59 2.98 -5.51
CA SER A 12 6.68 2.64 -6.46
C SER A 12 6.16 2.43 -7.89
N PRO A 13 6.92 2.87 -8.91
CA PRO A 13 6.54 2.68 -10.31
C PRO A 13 6.82 1.26 -10.84
N LEU A 14 7.63 0.45 -10.17
CA LEU A 14 8.17 -0.81 -10.71
C LEU A 14 7.42 -2.05 -10.22
N LYS A 15 6.51 -2.54 -11.07
CA LYS A 15 5.74 -3.78 -10.84
C LYS A 15 6.64 -5.03 -10.70
N ALA A 16 7.80 -5.04 -11.35
CA ALA A 16 8.68 -6.22 -11.43
C ALA A 16 9.40 -6.58 -10.11
N LEU A 17 9.37 -5.70 -9.11
CA LEU A 17 10.03 -5.89 -7.81
C LEU A 17 9.03 -5.99 -6.64
N GLU A 18 7.73 -5.94 -6.91
CA GLU A 18 6.69 -5.96 -5.87
C GLU A 18 6.69 -7.31 -5.12
N ASP A 19 6.83 -8.42 -5.83
CA ASP A 19 6.80 -9.76 -5.24
C ASP A 19 8.03 -10.02 -4.34
N ASP A 20 9.22 -9.62 -4.80
CA ASP A 20 10.46 -9.75 -4.03
C ASP A 20 10.42 -8.91 -2.74
N HIS A 21 9.91 -7.69 -2.83
CA HIS A 21 9.75 -6.82 -1.66
C HIS A 21 8.71 -7.37 -0.68
N ILE A 22 7.58 -7.89 -1.17
CA ILE A 22 6.55 -8.51 -0.32
C ILE A 22 7.11 -9.72 0.41
N GLN A 23 7.85 -10.60 -0.30
CA GLN A 23 8.48 -11.77 0.31
C GLN A 23 9.50 -11.37 1.39
N GLN A 24 10.28 -10.32 1.17
CA GLN A 24 11.20 -9.80 2.19
C GLN A 24 10.44 -9.30 3.42
N PHE A 25 9.36 -8.54 3.25
CA PHE A 25 8.54 -8.07 4.37
C PHE A 25 7.89 -9.23 5.13
N HIS A 26 7.41 -10.26 4.43
CA HIS A 26 6.89 -11.47 5.07
C HIS A 26 7.98 -12.22 5.84
N GLY A 27 9.21 -12.30 5.29
CA GLY A 27 10.38 -12.86 5.97
C GLY A 27 10.76 -12.10 7.25
N MET A 28 10.43 -10.81 7.33
CA MET A 28 10.57 -9.98 8.54
C MET A 28 9.37 -10.10 9.50
N GLY A 29 8.38 -10.93 9.18
CA GLY A 29 7.16 -11.11 9.98
C GLY A 29 6.17 -9.95 9.86
N LEU A 30 6.24 -9.17 8.77
CA LEU A 30 5.34 -8.06 8.49
C LEU A 30 4.29 -8.47 7.47
N ALA A 31 3.03 -8.09 7.72
CA ALA A 31 1.96 -8.32 6.76
C ALA A 31 2.03 -7.27 5.65
N ALA A 32 2.46 -7.67 4.46
CA ALA A 32 2.61 -6.80 3.29
C ALA A 32 1.74 -7.26 2.10
N VAL A 33 1.28 -6.32 1.29
CA VAL A 33 0.49 -6.60 0.07
C VAL A 33 0.78 -5.59 -1.05
N ALA A 34 0.76 -6.07 -2.30
CA ALA A 34 0.78 -5.23 -3.49
C ALA A 34 -0.64 -4.80 -3.87
N VAL A 35 -0.82 -3.50 -4.08
CA VAL A 35 -2.06 -2.89 -4.54
C VAL A 35 -1.80 -2.19 -5.87
N ASN A 36 -2.04 -2.93 -6.94
CA ASN A 36 -1.91 -2.47 -8.32
C ASN A 36 -3.20 -2.79 -9.10
N ALA A 37 -3.24 -2.43 -10.39
CA ALA A 37 -4.44 -2.63 -11.21
C ALA A 37 -4.80 -4.11 -11.43
N ASP A 38 -3.84 -5.02 -11.24
CA ASP A 38 -4.01 -6.46 -11.45
C ASP A 38 -4.36 -7.20 -10.16
N THR A 39 -3.91 -6.69 -9.00
CA THR A 39 -4.18 -7.30 -7.68
C THR A 39 -5.38 -6.71 -6.97
N TYR A 40 -5.80 -5.49 -7.32
CA TYR A 40 -6.89 -4.82 -6.63
C TYR A 40 -8.26 -5.28 -7.09
N ASP A 41 -8.94 -6.03 -6.21
CA ASP A 41 -10.30 -6.49 -6.40
C ASP A 41 -11.20 -6.19 -5.18
N ALA A 42 -12.43 -6.71 -5.20
CA ALA A 42 -13.38 -6.51 -4.11
C ALA A 42 -13.00 -7.27 -2.82
N ALA A 43 -12.25 -8.36 -2.92
CA ALA A 43 -11.81 -9.14 -1.76
C ALA A 43 -10.67 -8.39 -1.07
N LEU A 44 -9.62 -8.04 -1.80
CA LEU A 44 -8.49 -7.27 -1.30
C LEU A 44 -8.98 -5.94 -0.71
N HIS A 45 -9.91 -5.24 -1.36
CA HIS A 45 -10.47 -4.01 -0.82
C HIS A 45 -11.06 -4.17 0.60
N LYS A 46 -11.78 -5.27 0.87
CA LYS A 46 -12.32 -5.55 2.21
C LYS A 46 -11.20 -5.83 3.21
N GLU A 47 -10.17 -6.56 2.78
CA GLU A 47 -9.02 -6.88 3.62
C GLU A 47 -8.23 -5.62 4.03
N LEU A 48 -8.07 -4.67 3.10
CA LEU A 48 -7.49 -3.36 3.40
C LEU A 48 -8.30 -2.62 4.47
N LEU A 49 -9.63 -2.56 4.32
CA LEU A 49 -10.52 -1.92 5.29
C LEU A 49 -10.53 -2.60 6.68
N CYS A 50 -10.18 -3.89 6.74
CA CYS A 50 -10.01 -4.62 8.01
C CYS A 50 -8.61 -4.44 8.64
N TYR A 51 -7.75 -3.57 8.09
CA TYR A 51 -6.41 -3.29 8.60
C TYR A 51 -5.50 -4.55 8.69
N LYS A 52 -5.69 -5.51 7.77
CA LYS A 52 -4.93 -6.77 7.78
C LYS A 52 -3.44 -6.62 7.47
N TYR A 53 -3.03 -5.49 6.88
CA TYR A 53 -1.68 -5.28 6.38
C TYR A 53 -1.02 -4.08 7.05
N GLN A 54 0.27 -4.22 7.34
CA GLN A 54 1.14 -3.16 7.88
C GLN A 54 1.84 -2.40 6.76
N ILE A 55 2.07 -3.05 5.62
CA ILE A 55 2.73 -2.45 4.46
C ILE A 55 1.84 -2.61 3.24
N MET A 56 1.50 -1.47 2.63
CA MET A 56 0.80 -1.43 1.36
C MET A 56 1.75 -0.89 0.30
N TYR A 57 2.14 -1.76 -0.62
CA TYR A 57 2.95 -1.39 -1.78
C TYR A 57 2.01 -1.01 -2.91
N VAL A 58 1.97 0.26 -3.31
CA VAL A 58 0.92 0.83 -4.17
C VAL A 58 1.53 1.45 -5.40
N SER A 59 1.00 1.10 -6.57
CA SER A 59 1.43 1.78 -7.81
C SER A 59 0.89 3.23 -7.87
N PRO A 60 1.65 4.21 -8.39
CA PRO A 60 1.17 5.58 -8.59
C PRO A 60 -0.15 5.65 -9.38
N LYS A 61 -0.30 4.78 -10.39
CA LYS A 61 -1.52 4.70 -11.20
C LYS A 61 -2.75 4.35 -10.37
N MET A 62 -2.62 3.49 -9.35
CA MET A 62 -3.73 3.16 -8.46
C MET A 62 -4.19 4.36 -7.64
N LEU A 63 -3.25 5.14 -7.09
CA LEU A 63 -3.57 6.34 -6.31
C LEU A 63 -4.33 7.38 -7.13
N ILE A 64 -3.95 7.55 -8.41
CA ILE A 64 -4.50 8.58 -9.29
C ILE A 64 -5.80 8.12 -9.95
N LYS A 65 -5.86 6.89 -10.48
CA LYS A 65 -6.96 6.44 -11.34
C LYS A 65 -8.07 5.72 -10.60
N ASN A 66 -7.78 5.05 -9.48
CA ASN A 66 -8.76 4.25 -8.78
C ASN A 66 -9.52 5.08 -7.73
N LYS A 67 -10.65 5.66 -8.15
CA LYS A 67 -11.49 6.51 -7.27
C LYS A 67 -11.93 5.80 -6.00
N LYS A 68 -12.32 4.51 -6.09
CA LYS A 68 -12.78 3.73 -4.94
C LYS A 68 -11.67 3.53 -3.91
N PHE A 69 -10.48 3.16 -4.38
CA PHE A 69 -9.31 3.04 -3.52
C PHE A 69 -9.01 4.37 -2.83
N ASN A 70 -9.00 5.46 -3.60
CA ASN A 70 -8.68 6.78 -3.10
C ASN A 70 -9.72 7.29 -2.08
N SER A 71 -11.02 7.25 -2.41
CA SER A 71 -12.08 7.77 -1.53
C SER A 71 -12.21 6.99 -0.22
N SER A 72 -12.03 5.67 -0.27
CA SER A 72 -12.31 4.80 0.88
C SER A 72 -11.09 4.57 1.78
N LEU A 73 -9.87 4.70 1.25
CA LEU A 73 -8.64 4.41 1.99
C LEU A 73 -7.77 5.66 2.12
N VAL A 74 -7.38 6.28 1.01
CA VAL A 74 -6.39 7.38 1.02
C VAL A 74 -6.97 8.68 1.60
N CYS A 75 -8.17 9.07 1.16
CA CYS A 75 -8.85 10.28 1.61
C CYS A 75 -9.79 10.05 2.81
N SER A 76 -9.90 8.81 3.31
CA SER A 76 -10.78 8.51 4.44
C SER A 76 -10.16 9.01 5.75
N PRO A 77 -10.82 9.91 6.50
CA PRO A 77 -10.33 10.37 7.80
C PRO A 77 -10.22 9.24 8.83
N GLU A 78 -11.05 8.20 8.70
CA GLU A 78 -11.04 7.04 9.59
C GLU A 78 -9.83 6.16 9.31
N TYR A 79 -9.52 5.95 8.03
CA TYR A 79 -8.39 5.14 7.63
C TYR A 79 -7.05 5.84 7.89
N SER A 80 -6.96 7.15 7.62
CA SER A 80 -5.76 7.96 7.82
C SER A 80 -5.24 7.96 9.26
N LYS A 81 -6.08 7.71 10.27
CA LYS A 81 -5.65 7.54 11.68
C LYS A 81 -4.73 6.35 11.89
N TRP A 82 -4.81 5.35 11.03
CA TRP A 82 -4.00 4.14 11.07
C TRP A 82 -2.75 4.24 10.22
N VAL A 83 -2.68 5.24 9.34
CA VAL A 83 -1.52 5.50 8.50
C VAL A 83 -0.44 6.16 9.33
N LEU A 84 0.75 5.55 9.34
CA LEU A 84 1.94 6.08 10.01
C LEU A 84 2.76 6.93 9.07
N ASP A 85 3.00 6.45 7.85
CA ASP A 85 3.97 7.07 6.94
C ASP A 85 3.70 6.74 5.46
N TRP A 86 4.27 7.57 4.60
CA TRP A 86 4.25 7.46 3.15
C TRP A 86 5.69 7.47 2.63
N VAL A 87 6.10 6.35 2.03
CA VAL A 87 7.41 6.18 1.41
C VAL A 87 7.24 6.31 -0.10
N ILE A 88 8.02 7.17 -0.72
CA ILE A 88 8.07 7.31 -2.19
C ILE A 88 9.36 6.63 -2.66
N ASP A 89 9.19 5.50 -3.33
CA ASP A 89 10.26 4.77 -3.98
C ASP A 89 10.53 5.36 -5.37
N GLU A 90 11.78 5.30 -5.81
CA GLU A 90 12.24 5.88 -7.07
C GLU A 90 11.81 7.35 -7.27
N ALA A 91 11.92 8.15 -6.21
CA ALA A 91 11.55 9.57 -6.19
C ALA A 91 12.22 10.41 -7.30
N HIS A 92 13.30 9.90 -7.89
CA HIS A 92 13.98 10.51 -9.04
C HIS A 92 13.07 10.64 -10.29
N TYR A 93 11.96 9.89 -10.39
CA TYR A 93 10.96 10.02 -11.46
C TYR A 93 10.10 11.30 -11.39
N ILE A 94 10.22 12.09 -10.31
CA ILE A 94 9.35 13.25 -10.04
C ILE A 94 10.05 14.58 -10.41
N SER A 95 11.25 14.55 -11.01
CA SER A 95 12.04 15.75 -11.33
C SER A 95 11.58 16.52 -12.58
#